data_AF-A0A946B4N4-F1
#
_entry.id   AF-A0A946B4N4-F1
#
_cell.length_a   1.000
_cell.length_b   1.000
_cell.length_c   1.000
_cell.angle_alpha   90.00
_cell.angle_beta   90.00
_cell.angle_gamma   90.00
#
_symmetry.space_group_name_H-M   'P 1'
#
loop_
_entity.id
_entity.type
_entity.pdbx_description
1 polymer ?
#
loop_
_entity_poly.entity_id
_entity_poly.type
_entity_poly.pdbx_seq_one_letter_code
_entity_poly.pdbx_strand_id
1 'polypeptide(L)'
;MPHARLLLDFAEACSAVSADLSDRREAVRSTLGEAALVDAAATIAIFQAVVKIADATGIPLEDAKAEISAEFRADLGLDAFVAE
;
A
#
# COMPACT_ATOMS: atom_id res chain seq x y z
N MET A 1 13.25 0.53 -12.57
CA MET A 1 13.63 0.57 -11.14
C MET A 1 14.14 -0.80 -10.73
N PRO A 2 15.40 -0.94 -10.27
CA PRO A 2 15.92 -2.20 -9.74
C PRO A 2 15.05 -2.74 -8.59
N HIS A 3 14.93 -4.07 -8.47
CA HIS A 3 14.24 -4.78 -7.39
C HIS A 3 12.77 -4.41 -7.12
N ALA A 4 12.13 -3.62 -8.01
CA ALA A 4 10.75 -3.17 -7.82
C ALA A 4 9.77 -4.34 -7.64
N ARG A 5 9.87 -5.38 -8.48
CA ARG A 5 9.01 -6.57 -8.37
C ARG A 5 9.17 -7.27 -7.02
N LEU A 6 10.41 -7.44 -6.54
CA LEU A 6 10.70 -8.09 -5.26
C LEU A 6 10.02 -7.36 -4.08
N LEU A 7 10.10 -6.02 -4.07
CA LEU A 7 9.49 -5.20 -3.03
C LEU A 7 7.96 -5.18 -3.12
N LEU A 8 7.41 -5.11 -4.34
CA LEU A 8 5.96 -5.19 -4.57
C LEU A 8 5.40 -6.54 -4.10
N ASP A 9 6.07 -7.64 -4.41
CA ASP A 9 5.63 -8.98 -4.00
C ASP A 9 5.59 -9.13 -2.48
N PHE A 10 6.56 -8.54 -1.78
CA PHE A 10 6.55 -8.52 -0.33
C PHE A 10 5.43 -7.64 0.24
N ALA A 11 5.17 -6.47 -0.36
CA ALA A 11 4.08 -5.58 0.04
C ALA A 11 2.69 -6.22 -0.19
N GLU A 12 2.51 -6.90 -1.31
CA GLU A 12 1.30 -7.66 -1.65
C GLU A 12 1.07 -8.80 -0.67
N ALA A 13 2.11 -9.61 -0.38
CA ALA A 13 2.02 -10.70 0.58
C ALA A 13 1.68 -10.22 2.00
N CYS A 14 2.22 -9.06 2.42
CA CYS A 14 1.86 -8.43 3.70
C CYS A 14 0.40 -7.98 3.74
N SER A 15 -0.13 -7.46 2.63
CA SER A 15 -1.50 -6.92 2.56
C SER A 15 -2.54 -8.03 2.45
N ALA A 16 -2.25 -9.09 1.69
CA ALA A 16 -3.12 -10.25 1.54
C ALA A 16 -3.05 -11.23 2.73
N VAL A 17 -2.12 -11.01 3.66
CA VAL A 17 -1.78 -11.98 4.73
C VAL A 17 -1.52 -13.36 4.12
N SER A 18 -0.72 -13.38 3.07
CA SER A 18 -0.50 -14.56 2.25
C SER A 18 0.24 -15.66 3.02
N ALA A 19 -0.06 -16.92 2.70
CA ALA A 19 0.62 -18.08 3.27
C ALA A 19 2.14 -18.10 2.94
N ASP A 20 2.56 -17.45 1.85
CA ASP A 20 3.96 -17.36 1.41
C ASP A 20 4.72 -16.15 1.96
N LEU A 21 4.14 -15.39 2.92
CA LEU A 21 4.75 -14.18 3.47
C LEU A 21 6.18 -14.40 3.99
N SER A 22 6.45 -15.54 4.64
CA SER A 22 7.79 -15.87 5.15
C SER A 22 8.81 -15.99 4.02
N ASP A 23 8.42 -16.59 2.90
CA ASP A 23 9.30 -16.78 1.74
C ASP A 23 9.59 -15.43 1.05
N ARG A 24 8.57 -14.57 0.93
CA ARG A 24 8.74 -13.22 0.37
C ARG A 24 9.63 -12.33 1.24
N ARG A 25 9.47 -12.42 2.56
CA ARG A 25 10.34 -11.73 3.53
C ARG A 25 11.79 -12.18 3.38
N GLU A 26 12.02 -13.48 3.27
CA GLU A 26 13.35 -14.06 3.11
C GLU A 26 14.00 -13.66 1.77
N ALA A 27 13.21 -13.59 0.69
CA ALA A 27 13.69 -13.13 -0.61
C ALA A 27 14.20 -11.68 -0.57
N VAL A 28 13.50 -10.78 0.15
CA VAL A 28 13.95 -9.40 0.38
C VAL A 28 15.24 -9.38 1.20
N ARG A 29 15.27 -10.11 2.32
CA ARG A 29 16.42 -10.19 3.23
C ARG A 29 17.68 -10.69 2.54
N SER A 30 17.56 -11.77 1.78
CA SER A 30 18.68 -12.40 1.07
C SER A 30 19.20 -11.55 -0.10
N THR A 31 18.33 -10.79 -0.76
CA THR A 31 18.71 -9.97 -1.93
C THR A 31 19.22 -8.58 -1.54
N LEU A 32 18.60 -7.95 -0.54
CA LEU A 32 18.82 -6.54 -0.19
C LEU A 32 19.40 -6.33 1.22
N GLY A 33 19.43 -7.36 2.04
CA GLY A 33 19.95 -7.33 3.41
C GLY A 33 18.90 -6.98 4.47
N GLU A 34 19.30 -7.16 5.74
CA GLU A 34 18.44 -6.95 6.92
C GLU A 34 17.91 -5.51 7.01
N ALA A 35 18.76 -4.51 6.81
CA ALA A 35 18.37 -3.11 6.91
C ALA A 35 17.28 -2.75 5.89
N ALA A 36 17.46 -3.17 4.64
CA ALA A 36 16.47 -2.95 3.59
C ALA A 36 15.15 -3.69 3.85
N LEU A 37 15.21 -4.90 4.45
CA LEU A 37 14.00 -5.60 4.87
C LEU A 37 13.24 -4.81 5.94
N VAL A 38 13.94 -4.28 6.95
CA VAL A 38 13.32 -3.49 8.02
C VAL A 38 12.68 -2.24 7.45
N ASP A 39 13.37 -1.50 6.58
CA ASP A 39 12.84 -0.28 5.96
C ASP A 39 11.61 -0.58 5.09
N ALA A 40 11.65 -1.65 4.30
CA ALA A 40 10.52 -2.08 3.49
C ALA A 40 9.32 -2.45 4.36
N ALA A 41 9.53 -3.24 5.42
CA ALA A 41 8.47 -3.65 6.34
C ALA A 41 7.86 -2.46 7.09
N ALA A 42 8.70 -1.52 7.56
CA ALA A 42 8.24 -0.30 8.22
C ALA A 42 7.42 0.59 7.27
N THR A 43 7.86 0.71 6.01
CA THR A 43 7.12 1.44 4.97
C THR A 43 5.75 0.80 4.72
N ILE A 44 5.68 -0.52 4.55
CA ILE A 44 4.41 -1.22 4.37
C ILE A 44 3.49 -0.99 5.58
N ALA A 45 4.02 -1.13 6.79
CA ALA A 45 3.25 -1.00 8.03
C ALA A 45 2.64 0.39 8.19
N ILE A 46 3.39 1.47 7.91
CA ILE A 46 2.86 2.83 8.04
C ILE A 46 1.73 3.10 7.03
N PHE A 47 1.87 2.64 5.78
CA PHE A 47 0.82 2.80 4.77
C PHE A 47 -0.43 1.98 5.10
N GLN A 48 -0.30 0.82 5.75
CA GLN A 48 -1.46 0.09 6.27
C GLN A 48 -2.12 0.80 7.46
N ALA A 49 -1.34 1.41 8.35
CA ALA A 49 -1.85 2.07 9.54
C ALA A 49 -2.62 3.35 9.22
N VAL A 50 -2.05 4.23 8.37
CA VAL A 50 -2.67 5.51 8.04
C VAL A 50 -3.98 5.34 7.26
N VAL A 51 -4.08 4.34 6.38
CA VAL A 51 -5.32 4.02 5.67
C VAL A 51 -6.42 3.63 6.65
N LYS A 52 -6.12 2.74 7.61
CA LYS A 52 -7.10 2.35 8.64
C LYS A 52 -7.56 3.53 9.49
N ILE A 53 -6.65 4.46 9.80
CA ILE A 53 -7.00 5.67 10.54
C ILE A 53 -7.90 6.57 9.69
N ALA A 54 -7.58 6.79 8.41
CA ALA A 54 -8.38 7.59 7.50
C ALA A 54 -9.79 7.01 7.34
N ASP A 55 -9.90 5.69 7.13
CA ASP A 55 -11.18 4.98 7.02
C ASP A 55 -12.00 5.10 8.31
N ALA A 56 -11.36 4.95 9.48
CA ALA A 56 -12.04 5.02 10.77
C ALA A 56 -12.50 6.43 11.15
N THR A 57 -11.84 7.47 10.63
CA THR A 57 -12.12 8.87 10.97
C THR A 57 -12.91 9.61 9.89
N GLY A 58 -13.03 9.03 8.69
CA GLY A 58 -13.70 9.67 7.56
C GLY A 58 -12.98 10.93 7.06
N ILE A 59 -11.63 10.98 7.15
CA ILE A 59 -10.87 12.14 6.68
C ILE A 59 -11.14 12.36 5.18
N PRO A 60 -11.56 13.57 4.77
CA PRO A 60 -11.88 13.84 3.37
C PRO A 60 -10.62 13.90 2.51
N LEU A 61 -10.81 13.68 1.21
CA LEU A 61 -9.76 13.86 0.22
C LEU A 61 -9.45 15.35 0.07
N GLU A 62 -8.17 15.71 0.12
CA GLU A 62 -7.72 17.09 -0.13
C GLU A 62 -8.02 17.51 -1.58
N ASP A 63 -8.40 18.77 -1.79
CA ASP A 63 -8.83 19.31 -3.09
C ASP A 63 -7.86 18.97 -4.24
N ALA A 64 -6.55 19.18 -4.02
CA ALA A 64 -5.53 18.87 -5.03
C ALA A 64 -5.50 17.38 -5.42
N LYS A 65 -5.72 16.48 -4.46
CA LYS A 65 -5.80 15.03 -4.73
C LYS A 65 -7.13 14.67 -5.37
N ALA A 66 -8.22 15.35 -4.99
CA ALA A 66 -9.53 15.17 -5.59
C ALA A 66 -9.52 15.53 -7.08
N GLU A 67 -8.80 16.59 -7.46
CA GLU A 67 -8.60 17.01 -8.85
C GLU A 67 -7.74 16.01 -9.62
N ILE A 68 -6.55 15.66 -9.12
CA ILE A 68 -5.61 14.75 -9.81
C ILE A 68 -6.22 13.36 -10.04
N SER A 69 -7.07 12.87 -9.13
CA SER A 69 -7.68 11.55 -9.24
C SER A 69 -9.09 11.54 -9.83
N ALA A 70 -9.61 12.68 -10.31
CA ALA A 70 -10.99 12.79 -10.78
C ALA A 70 -11.32 11.80 -11.92
N GLU A 71 -10.49 11.75 -12.96
CA GLU A 71 -10.67 10.83 -14.10
C GLU A 71 -10.64 9.37 -13.63
N PHE A 72 -9.67 9.01 -12.79
CA PHE A 72 -9.54 7.66 -12.25
C PHE A 72 -10.74 7.22 -11.41
N ARG A 73 -11.31 8.13 -10.59
CA ARG A 73 -12.51 7.85 -9.81
C ARG A 73 -13.74 7.69 -10.71
N ALA A 74 -13.86 8.51 -11.75
CA ALA A 74 -14.95 8.41 -12.73
C ALA A 74 -14.89 7.07 -13.49
N ASP A 75 -13.70 6.66 -13.95
CA ASP A 75 -13.48 5.39 -14.66
C ASP A 75 -13.84 4.17 -13.79
N LEU A 76 -13.57 4.26 -12.49
CA LEU A 76 -13.93 3.23 -11.52
C LEU A 76 -15.38 3.32 -11.02
N GLY A 77 -16.14 4.34 -11.45
CA GLY A 77 -17.52 4.57 -11.01
C GLY A 77 -17.65 4.93 -9.53
N LEU A 78 -16.58 5.45 -8.90
CA LEU A 78 -16.55 5.73 -7.46
C LEU A 78 -17.42 6.91 -7.05
N ASP A 79 -17.68 7.83 -7.98
CA ASP A 79 -18.54 9.00 -7.75
C ASP A 79 -20.00 8.60 -7.45
N ALA A 80 -20.40 7.35 -7.68
CA ALA A 80 -21.72 6.83 -7.32
C ALA A 80 -21.85 6.45 -5.82
N PHE A 81 -20.75 6.39 -5.08
CA PHE A 81 -20.70 5.90 -3.69
C PHE A 81 -20.56 7.01 -2.65
N VAL A 82 -20.94 8.25 -2.98
CA VAL A 82 -20.81 9.38 -2.03
C VAL A 82 -21.59 9.07 -0.75
N ALA A 83 -20.88 9.06 0.38
CA ALA A 83 -21.49 8.91 1.71
C ALA A 83 -22.27 10.19 2.07
N GLU A 84 -23.50 10.02 2.55
CA GLU A 84 -24.39 11.07 3.07
C GLU A 84 -23.94 11.56 4.46
#